data_AF-I0ALZ8-F1
#
_entry.id   AF-I0ALZ8-F1
#
_cell.length_a   1.000
_cell.length_b   1.000
_cell.length_c   1.000
_cell.angle_alpha   90.00
_cell.angle_beta   90.00
_cell.angle_gamma   90.00
#
_symmetry.space_group_name_H-M   'P 1'
#
loop_
_entity.id
_entity.type
_entity.pdbx_description
1 polymer ?
#
loop_
_entity_poly.entity_id
_entity_poly.type
_entity_poly.pdbx_seq_one_letter_code
_entity_poly.pdbx_strand_id
1 'polypeptide(L)' 'MFKDILKIAHKNGIVLCKDKFVYQNNEIVFADFILYVNKHKFYEGIEGAIIKSKNVLFNSDRYKITDVK' A
#
# COMPACT_ATOMS: atom_id res chain seq x y z
N MET A 1 -0.77 -11.98 12.47
CA MET A 1 -0.26 -11.58 11.13
C MET A 1 -1.22 -10.67 10.38
N PHE A 2 -2.39 -11.14 9.90
CA PHE A 2 -3.31 -10.28 9.15
C PHE A 2 -3.88 -9.11 9.99
N LYS A 3 -4.24 -9.38 11.26
CA LYS A 3 -4.64 -8.34 12.22
C LYS A 3 -3.57 -7.26 12.42
N ASP A 4 -2.29 -7.63 12.38
CA ASP A 4 -1.17 -6.70 12.53
C ASP A 4 -1.01 -5.82 11.29
N ILE A 5 -1.14 -6.41 10.10
CA ILE A 5 -1.15 -5.67 8.83
C ILE A 5 -2.28 -4.64 8.84
N LEU A 6 -3.50 -5.02 9.21
CA LEU A 6 -4.64 -4.09 9.28
C LEU A 6 -4.41 -2.97 10.31
N LYS A 7 -3.93 -3.31 11.50
CA LYS A 7 -3.66 -2.34 12.57
C LYS A 7 -2.60 -1.32 12.13
N ILE A 8 -1.52 -1.79 11.53
CA ILE A 8 -0.41 -0.93 11.08
C ILE A 8 -0.82 -0.12 9.84
N ALA A 9 -1.57 -0.70 8.91
CA ALA A 9 -2.12 -0.01 7.74
C ALA A 9 -3.02 1.15 8.18
N HIS A 10 -3.94 0.89 9.11
CA HIS A 10 -4.83 1.91 9.66
C HIS A 10 -4.07 3.02 10.39
N LYS A 11 -3.08 2.67 11.23
CA LYS A 11 -2.16 3.65 11.87
C LYS A 11 -1.45 4.54 10.83
N ASN A 12 -1.23 4.01 9.65
CA ASN A 12 -0.60 4.69 8.52
C ASN A 12 -1.59 5.39 7.58
N GLY A 13 -2.88 5.46 7.92
CA GLY A 13 -3.90 6.13 7.10
C GLY A 13 -4.36 5.32 5.88
N ILE A 14 -4.03 4.03 5.82
CA ILE A 14 -4.54 3.11 4.80
C ILE A 14 -5.71 2.34 5.41
N VAL A 15 -6.89 2.47 4.82
CA VAL A 15 -8.12 1.83 5.31
C VAL A 15 -8.56 0.71 4.37
N LEU A 16 -9.13 -0.36 4.92
CA LEU A 16 -9.73 -1.44 4.12
C LEU A 16 -11.22 -1.15 3.92
N CYS A 17 -11.63 -0.96 2.67
CA CYS A 17 -13.00 -0.76 2.25
C CYS A 17 -13.40 -1.91 1.32
N LYS A 18 -14.29 -2.80 1.78
CA LYS A 18 -14.65 -4.04 1.07
C LYS A 18 -13.40 -4.87 0.71
N ASP A 19 -13.08 -4.97 -0.56
CA ASP A 19 -11.97 -5.74 -1.15
C ASP A 19 -10.81 -4.85 -1.59
N LYS A 20 -10.76 -3.59 -1.15
CA LYS A 20 -9.72 -2.63 -1.53
C LYS A 20 -9.14 -1.90 -0.33
N PHE A 21 -7.83 -1.69 -0.37
CA PHE A 21 -7.19 -0.72 0.50
C PHE A 21 -7.28 0.67 -0.15
N VAL A 22 -7.50 1.70 0.66
CA VAL A 22 -7.70 3.08 0.21
C VAL A 22 -6.73 3.99 0.96
N TYR A 23 -6.05 4.86 0.20
CA TYR A 23 -5.16 5.89 0.72
C TYR A 23 -5.18 7.10 -0.21
N GLN A 24 -5.47 8.29 0.32
CA GLN A 24 -5.49 9.55 -0.45
C GLN A 24 -6.29 9.49 -1.77
N ASN A 25 -7.51 8.93 -1.72
CA ASN A 25 -8.41 8.71 -2.87
C ASN A 25 -7.92 7.70 -3.92
N ASN A 26 -6.78 7.04 -3.70
CA ASN A 26 -6.31 5.94 -4.52
C ASN A 26 -6.71 4.61 -3.88
N GLU A 27 -7.10 3.66 -4.74
CA GLU A 27 -7.56 2.34 -4.33
C GLU A 27 -6.63 1.26 -4.88
N ILE A 28 -6.36 0.25 -4.05
CA ILE A 28 -5.58 -0.92 -4.44
C ILE A 28 -6.31 -2.18 -4.02
N VAL A 29 -6.41 -3.15 -4.92
CA VAL A 29 -7.07 -4.42 -4.66
C VAL A 29 -6.37 -5.13 -3.50
N PHE A 30 -7.17 -5.74 -2.61
CA PHE A 30 -6.70 -6.46 -1.44
C PHE A 30 -5.55 -7.42 -1.74
N ALA A 31 -5.70 -8.23 -2.80
CA ALA A 31 -4.71 -9.22 -3.20
C ALA A 31 -3.35 -8.57 -3.51
N ASP A 32 -3.33 -7.45 -4.24
CA ASP A 32 -2.11 -6.75 -4.62
C ASP A 32 -1.40 -6.15 -3.41
N PHE A 33 -2.16 -5.52 -2.51
CA PHE A 33 -1.62 -4.96 -1.27
C PHE A 33 -1.01 -6.05 -0.39
N ILE A 34 -1.72 -7.16 -0.19
CA ILE A 34 -1.24 -8.26 0.65
C ILE A 34 -0.04 -8.97 0.03
N LEU A 35 -0.04 -9.17 -1.28
CA LEU A 35 1.10 -9.73 -2.01
C LEU A 35 2.34 -8.84 -1.84
N TYR A 36 2.19 -7.52 -2.01
CA TYR A 36 3.28 -6.56 -1.83
C TYR A 36 3.83 -6.60 -0.40
N VAL A 37 2.97 -6.52 0.62
CA VAL A 37 3.39 -6.57 2.02
C VAL A 37 4.08 -7.89 2.34
N ASN A 38 3.55 -9.02 1.88
CA ASN A 38 4.16 -10.32 2.11
C ASN A 38 5.54 -10.47 1.46
N LYS A 39 5.76 -9.87 0.28
CA LYS A 39 7.06 -9.89 -0.41
C LYS A 39 8.12 -9.06 0.32
N HIS A 40 7.73 -7.94 0.92
CA HIS A 40 8.68 -6.98 1.50
C HIS A 40 8.85 -7.10 3.03
N LYS A 41 7.88 -7.69 3.73
CA LYS A 41 7.92 -7.80 5.21
C LYS A 41 9.15 -8.53 5.75
N PHE A 42 9.76 -9.43 4.97
CA PHE A 42 10.93 -10.20 5.40
C PHE A 42 12.21 -9.36 5.42
N TYR A 43 12.27 -8.29 4.63
CA TYR A 43 13.43 -7.42 4.54
C TYR A 43 13.24 -6.12 5.35
N GLU A 44 12.03 -5.57 5.34
CA GLU A 44 11.73 -4.22 5.87
C GLU A 44 10.84 -4.24 7.11
N GLY A 45 10.37 -5.43 7.53
CA GLY A 45 9.30 -5.56 8.52
C GLY A 45 7.92 -5.17 7.96
N ILE A 46 6.87 -5.48 8.71
CA ILE A 46 5.48 -5.20 8.28
C ILE A 46 5.24 -3.69 8.14
N GLU A 47 5.72 -2.88 9.09
CA GLU A 47 5.53 -1.42 9.06
C GLU A 47 6.31 -0.76 7.91
N GLY A 48 7.56 -1.18 7.67
CA GLY A 48 8.36 -0.71 6.53
C GLY A 48 7.68 -1.03 5.19
N ALA A 49 7.23 -2.28 5.02
CA ALA A 49 6.51 -2.70 3.82
C ALA A 49 5.23 -1.87 3.59
N ILE A 50 4.45 -1.57 4.64
CA ILE A 50 3.25 -0.75 4.55
C ILE A 50 3.58 0.71 4.17
N ILE A 51 4.60 1.31 4.78
CA ILE A 51 5.04 2.68 4.43
C ILE A 51 5.46 2.75 2.96
N LYS A 52 6.26 1.78 2.50
CA LYS A 52 6.74 1.73 1.12
C LYS A 52 5.60 1.51 0.12
N SER A 53 4.58 0.74 0.50
CA SER A 53 3.41 0.48 -0.34
C SER A 53 2.66 1.77 -0.73
N LYS A 54 2.66 2.81 0.11
CA LYS A 54 2.08 4.12 -0.22
C LYS A 54 2.68 4.73 -1.49
N ASN A 55 4.00 4.62 -1.63
CA ASN A 55 4.71 5.20 -2.77
C ASN A 55 4.59 4.33 -4.02
N VAL A 56 4.63 3.00 -3.86
CA VAL A 56 4.67 2.06 -4.98
C VAL A 56 3.27 1.74 -5.51
N LEU A 57 2.31 1.49 -4.63
CA LEU A 57 0.97 1.06 -5.00
C LEU A 57 0.03 2.27 -5.15
N PHE A 58 0.00 3.16 -4.15
CA PHE A 58 -0.99 4.24 -4.12
C PHE A 58 -0.58 5.53 -4.84
N ASN A 59 0.71 5.79 -5.02
CA ASN A 59 1.23 7.00 -5.69
C ASN A 59 1.79 6.72 -7.10
N SER A 60 1.35 5.63 -7.75
CA SER A 60 1.83 5.24 -9.08
C SER A 60 1.57 6.29 -10.18
N ASP A 61 0.75 7.32 -9.93
CA ASP A 61 0.52 8.42 -10.87
C ASP A 61 1.68 9.44 -10.94
N ARG A 62 2.67 9.40 -10.03
CA ARG A 62 3.86 10.26 -10.15
C ARG A 62 4.82 9.85 -11.27
N TYR A 63 4.57 8.72 -11.95
CA TYR A 63 5.34 8.29 -13.12
C TYR A 63 4.60 8.49 -14.47
N LYS A 64 3.43 9.14 -14.48
CA LYS A 64 2.64 9.33 -15.72
C LYS A 64 2.71 10.71 -16.37
N ILE A 65 3.50 11.67 -15.87
CA ILE A 65 3.62 12.98 -16.53
C ILE A 65 5.06 13.50 -16.47
N THR A 66 5.92 12.94 -17.33
CA THR A 66 6.93 13.70 -18.07
C THR A 66 7.02 13.14 -19.49
N ASP A 67 5.89 13.11 -20.19
CA ASP A 67 5.94 13.26 -21.65
C ASP A 67 5.92 14.78 -21.88
N VAL A 68 7.12 15.33 -22.00
CA VAL A 68 7.37 16.75 -22.25
C VAL A 68 6.85 17.05 -23.66
N LYS A 69 5.95 18.03 -23.73
CA LYS A 69 5.42 18.62 -24.97
C LYS A 69 6.51 19.02 -25.96
#